data_AF-A0A7C5C4X9-F1
#
_entry.id   AF-A0A7C5C4X9-F1
#
_cell.length_a   1.000
_cell.length_b   1.000
_cell.length_c   1.000
_cell.angle_alpha   90.00
_cell.angle_beta   90.00
_cell.angle_gamma   90.00
#
_symmetry.space_group_name_H-M   'P 1'
#
loop_
_entity.id
_entity.type
_entity.pdbx_description
1 polymer ?
#
loop_
_entity_poly.entity_id
_entity_poly.type
_entity_poly.pdbx_seq_one_letter_code
_entity_poly.pdbx_strand_id
1 'polypeptide(L)'
;TQDLSLGPDDLRIEQGIDGGYHLFIRKKADIGSVLLTESTKDPQGRSDNYAYRSPEYNRINGDEVRILDGKPISKDLHLWSLIDSSPQKDNRFNEAFEIYIPYVINYGYPSGRHGEVYVVDGTYLNIRAFKLPFADYRGPFKDNPFVLKVTQRPLPGPPEGNYMKDTVDSFKEIASAGNGELLWSTGKEDVVPKIKKILEDAKGKTVDLVVTLDTTESMQDDIDPVRRMLIPMIQDILKDFKSFRIGMVLYKDYFEEYLNKVIPFTDNFATFQNTLNAIRVGGGRDIPEAVYEALYEAATKFPWSAEEKIIILIGDAPPHPRPRGSITKAMVDGAVKERGLKVNAIILPQ
;
A
#
# COMPACT_ATOMS: atom_id res chain seq x y z
N THR A 1 35.29 7.00 -23.36
CA THR A 1 34.94 7.32 -21.96
C THR A 1 33.85 6.36 -21.56
N GLN A 2 33.95 5.70 -20.41
CA GLN A 2 32.92 4.74 -19.97
C GLN A 2 31.69 5.51 -19.48
N ASP A 3 30.48 5.09 -19.87
CA ASP A 3 29.22 5.72 -19.45
C ASP A 3 28.47 4.87 -18.42
N LEU A 4 28.69 5.19 -17.14
CA LEU A 4 27.95 4.63 -16.00
C LEU A 4 26.84 5.58 -15.51
N SER A 5 26.51 6.61 -16.29
CA SER A 5 25.51 7.60 -15.90
C SER A 5 24.11 7.07 -16.18
N LEU A 6 23.16 7.36 -15.31
CA LEU A 6 21.75 7.06 -15.50
C LEU A 6 20.96 8.37 -15.40
N GLY A 7 20.13 8.65 -16.41
CA GLY A 7 19.20 9.77 -16.41
C GLY A 7 17.74 9.32 -16.20
N PRO A 8 16.79 10.26 -16.11
CA PRO A 8 15.36 9.93 -15.96
C PRO A 8 14.83 8.99 -17.05
N ASP A 9 15.32 9.12 -18.29
CA ASP A 9 14.91 8.26 -19.42
C ASP A 9 15.46 6.84 -19.35
N ASP A 10 16.41 6.57 -18.46
CA ASP A 10 16.97 5.24 -18.21
C ASP A 10 16.23 4.50 -17.09
N LEU A 11 15.25 5.15 -16.43
CA LEU A 11 14.54 4.61 -15.28
C LEU A 11 13.04 4.47 -15.58
N ARG A 12 12.45 3.40 -15.09
CA ARG A 12 11.01 3.21 -15.04
C ARG A 12 10.66 2.56 -13.71
N ILE A 13 9.68 3.12 -13.03
CA ILE A 13 9.23 2.62 -11.73
C ILE A 13 7.76 2.27 -11.86
N GLU A 14 7.41 1.08 -11.39
CA GLU A 14 6.06 0.55 -11.44
C GLU A 14 5.69 0.06 -10.03
N GLN A 15 4.50 0.42 -9.56
CA GLN A 15 3.97 -0.14 -8.32
C GLN A 15 3.40 -1.53 -8.63
N GLY A 16 3.79 -2.53 -7.82
CA GLY A 16 3.40 -3.93 -8.02
C GLY A 16 2.37 -4.40 -6.99
N ILE A 17 1.61 -5.44 -7.34
CA ILE A 17 0.67 -6.11 -6.41
C ILE A 17 1.36 -6.83 -5.26
N ASP A 18 2.67 -7.01 -5.35
CA ASP A 18 3.51 -7.73 -4.41
C ASP A 18 3.96 -6.89 -3.20
N GLY A 19 3.50 -5.63 -3.08
CA GLY A 19 3.69 -4.83 -1.87
C GLY A 19 4.92 -3.92 -1.90
N GLY A 20 5.14 -3.23 -3.03
CA GLY A 20 6.28 -2.34 -3.20
C GLY A 20 6.42 -1.81 -4.63
N TYR A 21 7.65 -1.51 -5.01
CA TYR A 21 7.98 -0.90 -6.31
C TYR A 21 8.98 -1.74 -7.09
N HIS A 22 8.75 -1.88 -8.39
CA HIS A 22 9.70 -2.44 -9.34
C HIS A 22 10.44 -1.30 -10.03
N LEU A 23 11.73 -1.17 -9.74
CA LEU A 23 12.63 -0.22 -10.38
C LEU A 23 13.35 -0.92 -11.54
N PHE A 24 12.97 -0.57 -12.76
CA PHE A 24 13.64 -0.98 -13.98
C PHE A 24 14.71 0.05 -14.38
N ILE A 25 15.93 -0.43 -14.61
CA ILE A 25 17.08 0.40 -14.97
C ILE A 25 17.64 -0.10 -16.29
N ARG A 26 17.67 0.76 -17.31
CA ARG A 26 18.17 0.42 -18.64
C ARG A 26 19.57 -0.17 -18.59
N LYS A 27 19.76 -1.34 -19.22
CA LYS A 27 21.09 -1.95 -19.38
C LYS A 27 21.88 -1.22 -20.45
N LYS A 28 22.75 -0.30 -20.03
CA LYS A 28 23.79 0.28 -20.92
C LYS A 28 24.97 -0.67 -21.08
N ALA A 29 25.70 -0.55 -22.19
CA ALA A 29 26.82 -1.43 -22.51
C ALA A 29 27.86 -1.50 -21.38
N ASP A 30 28.18 -0.36 -20.76
CA ASP A 30 29.24 -0.24 -19.74
C ASP A 30 28.80 -0.61 -18.32
N ILE A 31 27.51 -0.82 -18.04
CA ILE A 31 27.00 -1.11 -16.68
C ILE A 31 26.88 -2.62 -16.50
N GLY A 32 27.69 -3.25 -15.66
CA GLY A 32 27.64 -4.68 -15.36
C GLY A 32 26.70 -5.07 -14.22
N SER A 33 26.41 -4.16 -13.29
CA SER A 33 25.43 -4.35 -12.22
C SER A 33 24.99 -3.03 -11.59
N VAL A 34 23.90 -3.07 -10.83
CA VAL A 34 23.30 -1.92 -10.14
C VAL A 34 22.99 -2.26 -8.69
N LEU A 35 23.13 -1.30 -7.78
CA LEU A 35 22.88 -1.46 -6.33
C LEU A 35 22.21 -0.21 -5.77
N LEU A 36 21.15 -0.36 -4.97
CA LEU A 36 20.58 0.75 -4.23
C LEU A 36 21.37 1.01 -2.94
N THR A 37 21.63 2.29 -2.68
CA THR A 37 22.46 2.75 -1.56
C THR A 37 21.90 4.02 -0.92
N GLU A 38 22.28 4.28 0.33
CA GLU A 38 21.69 5.33 1.18
C GLU A 38 21.94 6.77 0.71
N SER A 39 23.04 7.03 0.01
CA SER A 39 23.41 8.38 -0.40
C SER A 39 24.40 8.37 -1.56
N THR A 40 24.83 9.54 -2.02
CA THR A 40 26.01 9.70 -2.86
C THR A 40 27.27 9.54 -2.03
N LYS A 41 28.32 8.92 -2.56
CA LYS A 41 29.65 8.81 -1.92
C LYS A 41 30.04 10.13 -1.25
N ASP A 42 30.37 10.07 0.04
CA ASP A 42 30.96 11.21 0.73
C ASP A 42 32.26 11.60 -0.01
N PRO A 43 32.36 12.82 -0.58
CA PRO A 43 33.55 13.26 -1.30
C PRO A 43 34.82 13.21 -0.45
N GLN A 44 34.68 13.22 0.88
CA GLN A 44 35.76 13.20 1.85
C GLN A 44 35.96 11.81 2.48
N GLY A 45 35.15 10.81 2.12
CA GLY A 45 35.26 9.41 2.57
C GLY A 45 35.12 9.20 4.07
N ARG A 46 34.46 10.13 4.79
CA ARG A 46 34.33 10.10 6.26
C ARG A 46 33.15 9.27 6.75
N SER A 47 32.22 8.88 5.86
CA SER A 47 31.04 8.10 6.21
C SER A 47 30.84 6.91 5.28
N ASP A 48 30.51 5.77 5.88
CA ASP A 48 30.11 4.57 5.16
C ASP A 48 28.78 4.81 4.44
N ASN A 49 28.74 4.46 3.16
CA ASN A 49 27.53 4.43 2.36
C ASN A 49 27.04 2.98 2.27
N TYR A 50 25.95 2.68 2.97
CA TYR A 50 25.42 1.33 3.05
C TYR A 50 24.54 1.02 1.85
N ALA A 51 24.60 -0.24 1.41
CA ALA A 51 23.60 -0.80 0.52
C ALA A 51 22.28 -0.95 1.26
N TYR A 52 21.19 -0.59 0.58
CA TYR A 52 19.87 -0.93 1.04
C TYR A 52 19.60 -2.43 0.90
N ARG A 53 18.78 -2.94 1.81
CA ARG A 53 18.38 -4.34 1.85
C ARG A 53 16.88 -4.46 2.08
N SER A 54 16.29 -5.49 1.48
CA SER A 54 14.96 -5.94 1.85
C SER A 54 15.01 -6.62 3.23
N PRO A 55 14.04 -6.37 4.13
CA PRO A 55 13.94 -7.11 5.39
C PRO A 55 13.62 -8.59 5.16
N GLU A 56 12.94 -8.92 4.08
CA GLU A 56 12.51 -10.27 3.72
C GLU A 56 13.09 -10.71 2.38
N TYR A 57 13.17 -12.03 2.16
CA TYR A 57 13.57 -12.56 0.87
C TYR A 57 12.53 -12.20 -0.19
N ASN A 58 13.00 -11.79 -1.36
CA ASN A 58 12.16 -11.64 -2.55
C ASN A 58 12.83 -12.35 -3.72
N ARG A 59 12.03 -12.87 -4.66
CA ARG A 59 12.53 -13.65 -5.81
C ARG A 59 13.32 -12.83 -6.84
N ILE A 60 13.21 -11.50 -6.81
CA ILE A 60 13.82 -10.62 -7.81
C ILE A 60 15.31 -10.43 -7.50
N ASN A 61 15.64 -10.03 -6.26
CA ASN A 61 17.02 -9.73 -5.86
C ASN A 61 17.57 -10.66 -4.76
N GLY A 62 16.73 -11.49 -4.13
CA GLY A 62 17.13 -12.31 -2.98
C GLY A 62 18.20 -13.36 -3.29
N ASP A 63 18.30 -13.79 -4.55
CA ASP A 63 19.30 -14.75 -5.01
C ASP A 63 20.52 -14.12 -5.69
N GLU A 64 20.50 -12.81 -5.92
CA GLU A 64 21.58 -12.08 -6.59
C GLU A 64 22.86 -12.09 -5.76
N VAL A 65 23.99 -12.27 -6.45
CA VAL A 65 25.30 -12.30 -5.82
C VAL A 65 25.78 -10.87 -5.61
N ARG A 66 26.22 -10.58 -4.40
CA ARG A 66 26.92 -9.33 -4.07
C ARG A 66 28.31 -9.60 -3.53
N ILE A 67 29.29 -8.86 -4.04
CA ILE A 67 30.67 -8.88 -3.55
C ILE A 67 30.86 -7.75 -2.52
N LEU A 68 31.41 -8.09 -1.36
CA LEU A 68 31.87 -7.15 -0.34
C LEU A 68 33.29 -7.56 0.08
N ASP A 69 34.20 -6.59 0.14
CA ASP A 69 35.63 -6.83 0.44
C ASP A 69 36.27 -7.93 -0.43
N GLY A 70 35.89 -7.97 -1.70
CA GLY A 70 36.41 -8.90 -2.69
C GLY A 70 35.88 -10.34 -2.59
N LYS A 71 34.91 -10.61 -1.70
CA LYS A 71 34.28 -11.92 -1.53
C LYS A 71 32.75 -11.85 -1.70
N PRO A 72 32.11 -12.89 -2.26
CA PRO A 72 30.66 -13.00 -2.21
C PRO A 72 30.14 -13.01 -0.78
N ILE A 73 29.07 -12.27 -0.50
CA ILE A 73 28.34 -12.34 0.76
C ILE A 73 27.63 -13.70 0.84
N SER A 74 27.78 -14.42 1.97
CA SER A 74 27.06 -15.68 2.17
C SER A 74 25.55 -15.46 2.26
N LYS A 75 24.76 -16.32 1.60
CA LYS A 75 23.29 -16.32 1.69
C LYS A 75 22.80 -16.64 3.11
N ASP A 76 23.57 -17.37 3.91
CA ASP A 76 23.23 -17.71 5.30
C ASP A 76 23.16 -16.49 6.24
N LEU A 77 23.72 -15.34 5.81
CA LEU A 77 23.61 -14.09 6.55
C LEU A 77 22.25 -13.40 6.34
N HIS A 78 21.42 -13.90 5.42
CA HIS A 78 20.11 -13.35 5.07
C HIS A 78 20.16 -11.83 4.78
N LEU A 79 21.23 -11.39 4.11
CA LEU A 79 21.45 -9.99 3.73
C LEU A 79 20.94 -9.75 2.30
N TRP A 80 19.63 -9.58 2.15
CA TRP A 80 18.94 -9.40 0.87
C TRP A 80 19.21 -8.02 0.28
N SER A 81 20.34 -7.86 -0.39
CA SER A 81 20.73 -6.57 -0.99
C SER A 81 19.80 -6.22 -2.15
N LEU A 82 19.49 -4.94 -2.28
CA LEU A 82 18.75 -4.42 -3.44
C LEU A 82 19.73 -4.21 -4.59
N ILE A 83 20.09 -5.31 -5.25
CA ILE A 83 21.12 -5.42 -6.28
C ILE A 83 20.57 -6.21 -7.46
N ASP A 84 21.04 -5.89 -8.66
CA ASP A 84 20.85 -6.74 -9.82
C ASP A 84 22.08 -6.74 -10.73
N SER A 85 22.51 -7.94 -11.14
CA SER A 85 23.58 -8.21 -12.10
C SER A 85 23.10 -9.04 -13.31
N SER A 86 21.82 -9.38 -13.35
CA SER A 86 21.21 -10.34 -14.28
C SER A 86 20.12 -9.63 -15.11
N PRO A 87 20.49 -8.76 -16.06
CA PRO A 87 19.51 -8.00 -16.81
C PRO A 87 18.58 -8.92 -17.62
N GLN A 88 17.33 -8.53 -17.70
CA GLN A 88 16.29 -9.25 -18.42
C GLN A 88 15.76 -8.42 -19.60
N LYS A 89 15.07 -9.10 -20.51
CA LYS A 89 14.41 -8.42 -21.64
C LYS A 89 13.34 -7.47 -21.10
N ASP A 90 13.31 -6.27 -21.66
CA ASP A 90 12.33 -5.26 -21.31
C ASP A 90 11.74 -4.60 -22.56
N ASN A 91 10.43 -4.34 -22.53
CA ASN A 91 9.71 -3.79 -23.68
C ASN A 91 10.07 -2.33 -23.98
N ARG A 92 10.49 -1.55 -22.98
CA ARG A 92 10.86 -0.13 -23.14
C ARG A 92 12.35 0.05 -23.40
N PHE A 93 13.18 -0.72 -22.70
CA PHE A 93 14.62 -0.55 -22.66
C PHE A 93 15.39 -1.59 -23.49
N ASN A 94 14.70 -2.56 -24.10
CA ASN A 94 15.23 -3.78 -24.72
C ASN A 94 15.86 -4.74 -23.70
N GLU A 95 16.76 -4.25 -22.86
CA GLU A 95 17.27 -4.95 -21.67
C GLU A 95 17.29 -4.00 -20.47
N ALA A 96 16.89 -4.51 -19.31
CA ALA A 96 16.88 -3.76 -18.06
C ALA A 96 17.29 -4.64 -16.88
N PHE A 97 17.92 -4.01 -15.91
CA PHE A 97 17.99 -4.54 -14.55
C PHE A 97 16.67 -4.29 -13.84
N GLU A 98 16.29 -5.15 -12.90
CA GLU A 98 15.09 -5.04 -12.08
C GLU A 98 15.45 -5.12 -10.60
N ILE A 99 15.07 -4.10 -9.83
CA ILE A 99 15.19 -4.09 -8.37
C ILE A 99 13.79 -3.96 -7.77
N TYR A 100 13.40 -4.94 -6.96
CA TYR A 100 12.20 -4.85 -6.13
C TYR A 100 12.52 -4.07 -4.84
N ILE A 101 11.77 -3.01 -4.60
CA ILE A 101 11.91 -2.11 -3.45
C ILE A 101 10.65 -2.25 -2.59
N PRO A 102 10.69 -2.98 -1.46
CA PRO A 102 9.56 -3.04 -0.54
C PRO A 102 9.34 -1.66 0.12
N TYR A 103 8.16 -1.44 0.68
CA TYR A 103 7.84 -0.18 1.37
C TYR A 103 8.77 0.13 2.55
N VAL A 104 9.39 -0.88 3.17
CA VAL A 104 10.39 -0.68 4.23
C VAL A 104 11.68 -1.36 3.81
N ILE A 105 12.77 -0.59 3.76
CA ILE A 105 14.12 -1.08 3.46
C ILE A 105 15.07 -0.76 4.60
N ASN A 106 16.11 -1.59 4.76
CA ASN A 106 17.07 -1.46 5.85
C ASN A 106 18.45 -1.07 5.32
N TYR A 107 19.21 -0.32 6.11
CA TYR A 107 20.62 -0.01 5.84
C TYR A 107 21.49 -0.26 7.08
N GLY A 108 22.80 -0.31 6.88
CA GLY A 108 23.75 -0.39 7.99
C GLY A 108 23.87 -1.75 8.65
N TYR A 109 24.46 -1.81 9.85
CA TYR A 109 24.57 -3.03 10.66
C TYR A 109 24.39 -2.69 12.16
N PRO A 110 23.91 -3.62 13.00
CA PRO A 110 23.67 -3.35 14.42
C PRO A 110 24.87 -2.81 15.20
N SER A 111 26.09 -3.21 14.81
CA SER A 111 27.35 -2.74 15.42
C SER A 111 27.77 -1.33 15.00
N GLY A 112 27.03 -0.69 14.09
CA GLY A 112 27.33 0.63 13.56
C GLY A 112 26.05 1.43 13.27
N ARG A 113 26.17 2.40 12.37
CA ARG A 113 25.03 3.21 11.92
C ARG A 113 24.10 2.31 11.10
N HIS A 114 22.83 2.25 11.50
CA HIS A 114 21.80 1.45 10.85
C HIS A 114 20.41 2.05 11.07
N GLY A 115 19.44 1.61 10.27
CA GLY A 115 18.06 2.04 10.38
C GLY A 115 17.18 1.47 9.29
N GLU A 116 15.88 1.81 9.38
CA GLU A 116 14.88 1.54 8.37
C GLU A 116 14.60 2.84 7.58
N VAL A 117 14.24 2.70 6.31
CA VAL A 117 13.71 3.78 5.48
C VAL A 117 12.36 3.35 4.97
N TYR A 118 11.37 4.23 5.17
CA TYR A 118 10.04 4.06 4.60
C TYR A 118 10.02 4.68 3.20
N VAL A 119 9.75 3.85 2.19
CA VAL A 119 9.84 4.17 0.77
C VAL A 119 8.45 4.53 0.25
N VAL A 120 8.30 5.78 -0.18
CA VAL A 120 7.06 6.45 -0.57
C VAL A 120 7.34 7.42 -1.73
N ASP A 121 6.30 7.96 -2.36
CA ASP A 121 6.51 9.01 -3.38
C ASP A 121 7.34 10.16 -2.80
N GLY A 122 8.38 10.56 -3.53
CA GLY A 122 9.32 11.59 -3.10
C GLY A 122 10.51 11.09 -2.27
N THR A 123 10.60 9.79 -1.93
CA THR A 123 11.79 9.24 -1.27
C THR A 123 13.03 9.41 -2.15
N TYR A 124 14.11 9.98 -1.59
CA TYR A 124 15.39 10.11 -2.27
C TYR A 124 16.19 8.82 -2.14
N LEU A 125 16.66 8.28 -3.27
CA LEU A 125 17.43 7.04 -3.36
C LEU A 125 18.64 7.24 -4.28
N ASN A 126 19.64 6.37 -4.17
CA ASN A 126 20.79 6.39 -5.07
C ASN A 126 21.03 5.02 -5.73
N ILE A 127 21.12 5.02 -7.06
CA ILE A 127 21.57 3.86 -7.84
C ILE A 127 23.07 3.98 -8.03
N ARG A 128 23.81 3.05 -7.45
CA ARG A 128 25.23 2.87 -7.79
C ARG A 128 25.34 1.92 -8.97
N ALA A 129 25.77 2.45 -10.12
CA ALA A 129 26.05 1.68 -11.32
C ALA A 129 27.52 1.24 -11.32
N PHE A 130 27.75 -0.06 -11.48
CA PHE A 130 29.10 -0.65 -11.52
C PHE A 130 29.41 -1.09 -12.94
N LYS A 131 30.69 -0.97 -13.31
CA LYS A 131 31.16 -1.58 -14.56
C LYS A 131 31.16 -3.11 -14.49
N LEU A 132 31.56 -3.65 -13.35
CA LEU A 132 31.64 -5.09 -13.12
C LEU A 132 30.30 -5.62 -12.61
N PRO A 133 30.01 -6.92 -12.81
CA PRO A 133 28.86 -7.56 -12.17
C PRO A 133 29.02 -7.63 -10.64
N PHE A 134 27.93 -7.97 -9.94
CA PHE A 134 27.90 -8.29 -8.51
C PHE A 134 28.28 -7.14 -7.57
N ALA A 135 28.10 -5.89 -8.01
CA ALA A 135 28.50 -4.69 -7.31
C ALA A 135 29.99 -4.70 -6.89
N ASP A 136 30.85 -5.20 -7.77
CA ASP A 136 32.26 -5.39 -7.48
C ASP A 136 33.07 -4.08 -7.51
N TYR A 137 33.47 -3.64 -6.31
CA TYR A 137 34.27 -2.43 -6.08
C TYR A 137 35.71 -2.47 -6.62
N ARG A 138 36.17 -3.59 -7.17
CA ARG A 138 37.45 -3.65 -7.91
C ARG A 138 37.37 -2.90 -9.24
N GLY A 139 36.16 -2.70 -9.77
CA GLY A 139 35.88 -1.90 -10.96
C GLY A 139 35.43 -0.48 -10.63
N PRO A 140 35.38 0.42 -11.63
CA PRO A 140 34.80 1.74 -11.46
C PRO A 140 33.28 1.64 -11.23
N PHE A 141 32.76 2.60 -10.46
CA PHE A 141 31.34 2.79 -10.23
C PHE A 141 30.97 4.27 -10.29
N LYS A 142 29.68 4.56 -10.46
CA LYS A 142 29.13 5.91 -10.40
C LYS A 142 27.80 5.91 -9.63
N ASP A 143 27.64 6.92 -8.78
CA ASP A 143 26.39 7.19 -8.08
C ASP A 143 25.45 8.02 -8.96
N ASN A 144 24.19 7.59 -9.06
CA ASN A 144 23.13 8.21 -9.83
C ASN A 144 21.92 8.42 -8.91
N PRO A 145 21.88 9.57 -8.20
CA PRO A 145 20.79 9.88 -7.29
C PRO A 145 19.50 10.18 -8.05
N PHE A 146 18.37 9.76 -7.48
CA PHE A 146 17.05 10.03 -8.03
C PHE A 146 16.02 10.19 -6.91
N VAL A 147 14.90 10.81 -7.25
CA VAL A 147 13.73 10.89 -6.38
C VAL A 147 12.70 9.91 -6.92
N LEU A 148 12.23 9.01 -6.05
CA LEU A 148 11.16 8.09 -6.37
C LEU A 148 9.92 8.88 -6.78
N LYS A 149 9.43 8.61 -8.00
CA LYS A 149 8.18 9.16 -8.50
C LYS A 149 7.26 8.03 -8.90
N VAL A 150 6.20 7.87 -8.11
CA VAL A 150 5.22 6.80 -8.28
C VAL A 150 4.07 7.35 -9.10
N THR A 151 3.67 6.60 -10.12
CA THR A 151 2.39 6.81 -10.80
C THR A 151 1.57 5.55 -10.60
N GLN A 152 0.46 5.66 -9.89
CA GLN A 152 -0.52 4.59 -9.83
C GLN A 152 -1.16 4.43 -11.21
N ARG A 153 -1.27 3.18 -11.66
CA ARG A 153 -2.00 2.83 -12.87
C ARG A 153 -2.84 1.59 -12.56
N PRO A 154 -4.12 1.56 -12.99
CA PRO A 154 -4.91 0.36 -12.88
C PRO A 154 -4.18 -0.80 -13.54
N LEU A 155 -4.17 -1.93 -12.88
CA LEU A 155 -3.43 -3.07 -13.39
C LEU A 155 -4.25 -3.76 -14.49
N PRO A 156 -3.62 -4.11 -15.62
CA PRO A 156 -4.33 -4.73 -16.73
C PRO A 156 -4.68 -6.18 -16.39
N GLY A 157 -5.96 -6.55 -16.55
CA GLY A 157 -6.39 -7.93 -16.40
C GLY A 157 -7.81 -8.07 -15.88
N PRO A 158 -8.31 -9.32 -15.72
CA PRO A 158 -9.55 -9.56 -15.02
C PRO A 158 -9.43 -9.17 -13.53
N PRO A 159 -10.46 -8.58 -12.92
CA PRO A 159 -10.47 -8.23 -11.48
C PRO A 159 -10.11 -9.39 -10.55
N GLU A 160 -10.46 -10.62 -10.93
CA GLU A 160 -10.43 -11.82 -10.08
C GLU A 160 -9.02 -12.30 -9.65
N GLY A 161 -7.96 -11.57 -9.97
CA GLY A 161 -6.60 -11.83 -9.48
C GLY A 161 -5.79 -10.57 -9.17
N ASN A 162 -6.44 -9.42 -9.16
CA ASN A 162 -5.78 -8.12 -9.16
C ASN A 162 -5.87 -7.42 -7.80
N TYR A 163 -5.65 -8.17 -6.74
CA TYR A 163 -5.68 -7.66 -5.38
C TYR A 163 -4.26 -7.59 -4.84
N MET A 164 -3.88 -6.43 -4.30
CA MET A 164 -2.60 -6.29 -3.64
C MET A 164 -2.47 -7.28 -2.49
N LYS A 165 -1.38 -8.04 -2.46
CA LYS A 165 -1.12 -9.05 -1.44
C LYS A 165 -1.15 -8.43 -0.03
N ASP A 166 -0.49 -7.30 0.15
CA ASP A 166 -0.44 -6.60 1.43
C ASP A 166 -1.83 -6.09 1.85
N THR A 167 -2.68 -5.67 0.91
CA THR A 167 -4.08 -5.31 1.18
C THR A 167 -4.86 -6.53 1.64
N VAL A 168 -4.73 -7.67 0.96
CA VAL A 168 -5.39 -8.93 1.34
C VAL A 168 -5.00 -9.34 2.76
N ASP A 169 -3.70 -9.37 3.04
CA ASP A 169 -3.17 -9.80 4.34
C ASP A 169 -3.67 -8.85 5.46
N SER A 170 -3.52 -7.54 5.27
CA SER A 170 -3.95 -6.55 6.25
C SER A 170 -5.46 -6.48 6.46
N PHE A 171 -6.28 -6.53 5.39
CA PHE A 171 -7.74 -6.49 5.51
C PHE A 171 -8.26 -7.78 6.16
N LYS A 172 -7.65 -8.93 5.88
CA LYS A 172 -7.96 -10.19 6.56
C LYS A 172 -7.66 -10.11 8.05
N GLU A 173 -6.53 -9.54 8.44
CA GLU A 173 -6.18 -9.32 9.84
C GLU A 173 -7.16 -8.36 10.53
N ILE A 174 -7.49 -7.24 9.88
CA ILE A 174 -8.44 -6.24 10.38
C ILE A 174 -9.81 -6.89 10.63
N ALA A 175 -10.34 -7.60 9.63
CA ALA A 175 -11.63 -8.25 9.75
C ALA A 175 -11.62 -9.32 10.86
N SER A 176 -10.55 -10.12 10.94
CA SER A 176 -10.41 -11.15 11.97
C SER A 176 -10.34 -10.54 13.38
N ALA A 177 -9.61 -9.45 13.58
CA ALA A 177 -9.53 -8.74 14.86
C ALA A 177 -10.90 -8.16 15.29
N GLY A 178 -11.71 -7.76 14.31
CA GLY A 178 -13.08 -7.28 14.51
C GLY A 178 -14.16 -8.36 14.43
N ASN A 179 -13.84 -9.66 14.52
CA ASN A 179 -14.82 -10.76 14.41
C ASN A 179 -15.73 -10.71 13.16
N GLY A 180 -15.23 -10.17 12.05
CA GLY A 180 -15.91 -10.16 10.76
C GLY A 180 -15.17 -11.01 9.72
N GLU A 181 -15.54 -10.81 8.47
CA GLU A 181 -14.94 -11.50 7.32
C GLU A 181 -14.40 -10.54 6.26
N LEU A 182 -13.46 -11.04 5.47
CA LEU A 182 -12.99 -10.40 4.23
C LEU A 182 -13.83 -10.93 3.06
N LEU A 183 -14.47 -10.02 2.34
CA LEU A 183 -15.21 -10.30 1.11
C LEU A 183 -14.44 -9.73 -0.08
N TRP A 184 -14.43 -10.49 -1.17
CA TRP A 184 -13.79 -10.11 -2.42
C TRP A 184 -14.82 -9.51 -3.36
N SER A 185 -14.57 -8.29 -3.83
CA SER A 185 -15.37 -7.59 -4.82
C SER A 185 -14.59 -7.52 -6.12
N THR A 186 -15.23 -7.80 -7.25
CA THR A 186 -14.63 -7.60 -8.58
C THR A 186 -14.65 -6.14 -9.03
N GLY A 187 -15.02 -5.24 -8.13
CA GLY A 187 -15.32 -3.85 -8.39
C GLY A 187 -16.69 -3.65 -9.01
N LYS A 188 -17.01 -2.38 -9.28
CA LYS A 188 -18.25 -1.97 -9.95
C LYS A 188 -19.49 -2.36 -9.12
N GLU A 189 -20.39 -3.17 -9.70
CA GLU A 189 -21.75 -3.38 -9.17
C GLU A 189 -21.82 -4.43 -8.04
N ASP A 190 -20.76 -5.19 -7.77
CA ASP A 190 -20.80 -6.29 -6.82
C ASP A 190 -20.47 -5.88 -5.36
N VAL A 191 -19.90 -4.69 -5.14
CA VAL A 191 -19.66 -4.09 -3.81
C VAL A 191 -20.93 -4.07 -2.97
N VAL A 192 -22.02 -3.58 -3.57
CA VAL A 192 -23.31 -3.42 -2.89
C VAL A 192 -23.90 -4.79 -2.48
N PRO A 193 -23.98 -5.80 -3.36
CA PRO A 193 -24.28 -7.17 -2.95
C PRO A 193 -23.43 -7.72 -1.79
N LYS A 194 -22.14 -7.37 -1.68
CA LYS A 194 -21.32 -7.78 -0.51
C LYS A 194 -21.79 -7.11 0.78
N ILE A 195 -22.11 -5.82 0.73
CA ILE A 195 -22.69 -5.10 1.88
C ILE A 195 -24.02 -5.75 2.28
N LYS A 196 -24.87 -6.13 1.32
CA LYS A 196 -26.13 -6.83 1.59
C LYS A 196 -25.90 -8.12 2.38
N LYS A 197 -24.98 -8.97 1.90
CA LYS A 197 -24.62 -10.22 2.58
C LYS A 197 -24.22 -9.98 4.05
N ILE A 198 -23.35 -8.99 4.30
CA ILE A 198 -22.88 -8.67 5.66
C ILE A 198 -24.06 -8.30 6.58
N LEU A 199 -25.03 -7.56 6.06
CA LEU A 199 -26.20 -7.11 6.83
C LEU A 199 -27.24 -8.22 7.03
N GLU A 200 -27.43 -9.14 6.07
CA GLU A 200 -28.30 -10.31 6.21
C GLU A 200 -27.81 -11.30 7.29
N ASP A 201 -26.50 -11.30 7.55
CA ASP A 201 -25.90 -12.10 8.62
C ASP A 201 -26.14 -11.51 10.03
N ALA A 202 -26.52 -10.24 10.12
CA ALA A 202 -26.85 -9.59 11.40
C ALA A 202 -28.13 -10.23 12.00
N LYS A 203 -28.11 -10.53 13.30
CA LYS A 203 -29.21 -11.26 13.99
C LYS A 203 -30.01 -10.39 14.94
N GLY A 204 -29.47 -9.23 15.33
CA GLY A 204 -30.16 -8.25 16.15
C GLY A 204 -31.28 -7.52 15.41
N LYS A 205 -32.13 -6.84 16.18
CA LYS A 205 -33.29 -6.08 15.67
C LYS A 205 -32.94 -4.63 15.34
N THR A 206 -31.81 -4.14 15.78
CA THR A 206 -31.36 -2.76 15.54
C THR A 206 -29.92 -2.78 15.04
N VAL A 207 -29.61 -1.91 14.06
CA VAL A 207 -28.30 -1.89 13.41
C VAL A 207 -27.75 -0.46 13.38
N ASP A 208 -26.50 -0.33 13.81
CA ASP A 208 -25.64 0.80 13.49
C ASP A 208 -24.60 0.33 12.48
N LEU A 209 -24.51 1.02 11.35
CA LEU A 209 -23.55 0.72 10.28
C LEU A 209 -22.65 1.92 10.02
N VAL A 210 -21.33 1.74 10.06
CA VAL A 210 -20.37 2.72 9.56
C VAL A 210 -19.62 2.13 8.37
N VAL A 211 -19.67 2.81 7.23
CA VAL A 211 -18.86 2.46 6.07
C VAL A 211 -17.58 3.30 6.12
N THR A 212 -16.42 2.66 6.21
CA THR A 212 -15.11 3.32 6.03
C THR A 212 -14.69 3.12 4.57
N LEU A 213 -14.69 4.21 3.80
CA LEU A 213 -14.57 4.17 2.34
C LEU A 213 -13.33 4.92 1.89
N ASP A 214 -12.50 4.21 1.12
CA ASP A 214 -11.42 4.82 0.38
C ASP A 214 -11.97 5.78 -0.68
N THR A 215 -11.34 6.94 -0.79
CA THR A 215 -11.72 7.99 -1.74
C THR A 215 -10.52 8.51 -2.54
N THR A 216 -9.44 7.75 -2.65
CA THR A 216 -8.31 8.04 -3.56
C THR A 216 -8.71 7.90 -5.03
N GLU A 217 -7.82 8.27 -5.95
CA GLU A 217 -8.10 8.25 -7.40
C GLU A 217 -8.39 6.84 -7.93
N SER A 218 -7.79 5.78 -7.38
CA SER A 218 -8.01 4.40 -7.82
C SER A 218 -9.47 3.95 -7.65
N MET A 219 -10.19 4.51 -6.67
CA MET A 219 -11.60 4.22 -6.38
C MET A 219 -12.61 4.85 -7.37
N GLN A 220 -12.13 5.51 -8.43
CA GLN A 220 -12.95 6.27 -9.37
C GLN A 220 -14.02 5.43 -10.09
N ASP A 221 -13.72 4.17 -10.42
CA ASP A 221 -14.65 3.27 -11.11
C ASP A 221 -15.64 2.59 -10.16
N ASP A 222 -15.34 2.55 -8.86
CA ASP A 222 -16.15 1.88 -7.83
C ASP A 222 -17.14 2.81 -7.14
N ILE A 223 -16.81 4.10 -7.02
CA ILE A 223 -17.66 5.05 -6.30
C ILE A 223 -19.03 5.26 -6.97
N ASP A 224 -19.08 5.23 -8.31
CA ASP A 224 -20.31 5.44 -9.06
C ASP A 224 -21.35 4.33 -8.83
N PRO A 225 -21.00 3.03 -8.92
CA PRO A 225 -21.89 1.96 -8.47
C PRO A 225 -22.36 2.11 -7.03
N VAL A 226 -21.46 2.45 -6.08
CA VAL A 226 -21.84 2.67 -4.68
C VAL A 226 -22.89 3.78 -4.57
N ARG A 227 -22.70 4.91 -5.25
CA ARG A 227 -23.68 6.01 -5.29
C ARG A 227 -25.04 5.58 -5.83
N ARG A 228 -25.07 4.74 -6.87
CA ARG A 228 -26.31 4.33 -7.55
C ARG A 228 -27.08 3.25 -6.79
N MET A 229 -26.38 2.29 -6.18
CA MET A 229 -26.99 1.04 -5.71
C MET A 229 -27.12 0.93 -4.20
N LEU A 230 -26.33 1.69 -3.42
CA LEU A 230 -26.28 1.54 -1.96
C LEU A 230 -27.63 1.85 -1.30
N ILE A 231 -28.30 2.95 -1.67
CA ILE A 231 -29.59 3.32 -1.07
C ILE A 231 -30.70 2.31 -1.38
N PRO A 232 -30.97 1.92 -2.66
CA PRO A 232 -31.97 0.90 -2.95
C PRO A 232 -31.77 -0.40 -2.16
N MET A 233 -30.50 -0.82 -2.01
CA MET A 233 -30.16 -2.02 -1.25
C MET A 233 -30.41 -1.85 0.25
N ILE A 234 -29.95 -0.74 0.87
CA ILE A 234 -30.20 -0.53 2.31
C ILE A 234 -31.71 -0.46 2.56
N GLN A 235 -32.49 0.23 1.73
CA GLN A 235 -33.95 0.30 1.86
C GLN A 235 -34.63 -1.07 1.82
N ASP A 236 -34.11 -2.00 1.03
CA ASP A 236 -34.62 -3.37 0.98
C ASP A 236 -34.34 -4.12 2.30
N ILE A 237 -33.13 -3.99 2.82
CA ILE A 237 -32.66 -4.63 4.05
C ILE A 237 -33.34 -4.06 5.30
N LEU A 238 -33.63 -2.75 5.34
CA LEU A 238 -34.20 -2.12 6.54
C LEU A 238 -35.58 -2.61 6.92
N LYS A 239 -36.32 -3.22 5.98
CA LYS A 239 -37.63 -3.80 6.27
C LYS A 239 -37.58 -4.83 7.39
N ASP A 240 -36.42 -5.46 7.57
CA ASP A 240 -36.21 -6.53 8.55
C ASP A 240 -35.69 -6.01 9.91
N PHE A 241 -35.31 -4.72 9.99
CA PHE A 241 -34.79 -4.10 11.22
C PHE A 241 -35.80 -3.13 11.84
N LYS A 242 -35.87 -3.13 13.18
CA LYS A 242 -36.70 -2.19 13.97
C LYS A 242 -36.21 -0.75 13.87
N SER A 243 -34.89 -0.56 13.84
CA SER A 243 -34.27 0.75 13.63
C SER A 243 -32.88 0.59 13.03
N PHE A 244 -32.48 1.58 12.24
CA PHE A 244 -31.20 1.57 11.56
C PHE A 244 -30.60 2.97 11.52
N ARG A 245 -29.28 3.06 11.72
CA ARG A 245 -28.52 4.28 11.48
C ARG A 245 -27.29 3.95 10.65
N ILE A 246 -27.02 4.78 9.65
CA ILE A 246 -25.84 4.68 8.81
C ILE A 246 -24.97 5.92 8.95
N GLY A 247 -23.68 5.69 9.09
CA GLY A 247 -22.63 6.68 9.10
C GLY A 247 -21.55 6.30 8.10
N MET A 248 -20.59 7.20 7.89
CA MET A 248 -19.49 6.95 6.98
C MET A 248 -18.23 7.66 7.44
N VAL A 249 -17.08 7.07 7.16
CA VAL A 249 -15.78 7.72 7.28
C VAL A 249 -15.12 7.62 5.91
N LEU A 250 -14.94 8.76 5.25
CA LEU A 250 -14.14 8.83 4.03
C LEU A 250 -12.68 8.94 4.44
N TYR A 251 -11.78 8.25 3.75
CA TYR A 251 -10.35 8.40 3.96
C TYR A 251 -9.58 8.51 2.64
N LYS A 252 -8.38 9.08 2.74
CA LYS A 252 -7.34 9.15 1.71
C LYS A 252 -6.00 8.89 2.39
N ASP A 253 -4.90 9.44 1.87
CA ASP A 253 -3.60 9.43 2.53
C ASP A 253 -3.25 10.74 3.27
N TYR A 254 -2.14 10.71 3.99
CA TYR A 254 -1.44 11.85 4.54
C TYR A 254 -1.06 12.87 3.46
N PHE A 255 -1.19 14.16 3.82
CA PHE A 255 -0.91 15.30 2.94
C PHE A 255 -1.83 15.42 1.71
N GLU A 256 -2.96 14.72 1.70
CA GLU A 256 -4.07 14.91 0.77
C GLU A 256 -5.04 16.02 1.24
N GLU A 257 -6.11 16.28 0.48
CA GLU A 257 -7.15 17.27 0.83
C GLU A 257 -7.71 17.05 2.26
N TYR A 258 -7.80 15.80 2.68
CA TYR A 258 -8.13 15.40 4.03
C TYR A 258 -7.57 14.00 4.30
N LEU A 259 -7.22 13.75 5.56
CA LEU A 259 -6.85 12.41 6.03
C LEU A 259 -8.10 11.54 6.21
N ASN A 260 -9.10 12.08 6.90
CA ASN A 260 -10.41 11.46 7.08
C ASN A 260 -11.52 12.50 7.17
N LYS A 261 -12.74 12.12 6.81
CA LYS A 261 -13.98 12.92 6.97
C LYS A 261 -15.06 12.05 7.58
N VAL A 262 -15.45 12.38 8.82
CA VAL A 262 -16.51 11.69 9.55
C VAL A 262 -17.88 12.25 9.16
N ILE A 263 -18.75 11.40 8.64
CA ILE A 263 -20.15 11.67 8.33
C ILE A 263 -20.99 11.01 9.43
N PRO A 264 -21.67 11.80 10.29
CA PRO A 264 -22.42 11.28 11.43
C PRO A 264 -23.54 10.30 11.04
N PHE A 265 -24.00 9.55 12.04
CA PHE A 265 -25.16 8.68 11.87
C PHE A 265 -26.40 9.45 11.40
N THR A 266 -27.12 8.84 10.45
CA THR A 266 -28.44 9.26 10.01
C THR A 266 -29.32 8.06 9.71
N ASP A 267 -30.62 8.21 9.88
CA ASP A 267 -31.67 7.31 9.40
C ASP A 267 -32.35 7.87 8.14
N ASN A 268 -31.94 9.05 7.67
CA ASN A 268 -32.49 9.71 6.49
C ASN A 268 -31.68 9.38 5.24
N PHE A 269 -32.27 8.54 4.38
CA PHE A 269 -31.68 8.12 3.12
C PHE A 269 -31.41 9.25 2.13
N ALA A 270 -32.26 10.28 2.08
CA ALA A 270 -32.02 11.42 1.20
C ALA A 270 -30.78 12.20 1.64
N THR A 271 -30.62 12.39 2.96
CA THR A 271 -29.40 13.00 3.53
C THR A 271 -28.18 12.16 3.19
N PHE A 272 -28.24 10.84 3.39
CA PHE A 272 -27.11 9.95 3.09
C PHE A 272 -26.76 9.93 1.59
N GLN A 273 -27.76 9.88 0.70
CA GLN A 273 -27.56 9.95 -0.75
C GLN A 273 -26.88 11.26 -1.18
N ASN A 274 -27.31 12.39 -0.62
CA ASN A 274 -26.69 13.68 -0.90
C ASN A 274 -25.21 13.69 -0.50
N THR A 275 -24.88 13.08 0.65
CA THR A 275 -23.49 12.92 1.06
C THR A 275 -22.71 12.06 0.08
N LEU A 276 -23.24 10.90 -0.33
CA LEU A 276 -22.60 10.02 -1.33
C LEU A 276 -22.34 10.75 -2.67
N ASN A 277 -23.31 11.53 -3.13
CA ASN A 277 -23.21 12.29 -4.38
C ASN A 277 -22.18 13.44 -4.29
N ALA A 278 -21.91 13.94 -3.08
CA ALA A 278 -20.94 14.99 -2.83
C ALA A 278 -19.50 14.48 -2.74
N ILE A 279 -19.28 13.16 -2.56
CA ILE A 279 -17.93 12.57 -2.53
C ILE A 279 -17.20 12.92 -3.82
N ARG A 280 -15.91 13.25 -3.72
CA ARG A 280 -15.01 13.40 -4.85
C ARG A 280 -13.81 12.50 -4.60
N VAL A 281 -13.63 11.55 -5.52
CA VAL A 281 -12.44 10.70 -5.56
C VAL A 281 -11.32 11.47 -6.26
N GLY A 282 -10.08 11.16 -5.90
CA GLY A 282 -8.89 11.83 -6.43
C GLY A 282 -7.78 11.97 -5.41
N GLY A 283 -6.59 12.37 -5.85
CA GLY A 283 -5.40 12.26 -5.01
C GLY A 283 -5.03 10.79 -4.79
N GLY A 284 -4.15 10.53 -3.83
CA GLY A 284 -3.45 9.25 -3.82
C GLY A 284 -2.29 9.34 -4.80
N ARG A 285 -1.08 9.37 -4.25
CA ARG A 285 0.17 9.44 -5.04
C ARG A 285 0.85 8.09 -5.03
N ASP A 286 0.90 7.50 -3.86
CA ASP A 286 1.50 6.23 -3.56
C ASP A 286 0.62 5.48 -2.56
N ILE A 287 0.56 4.17 -2.75
CA ILE A 287 0.10 3.24 -1.73
C ILE A 287 1.25 3.02 -0.74
N PRO A 288 1.02 2.83 0.57
CA PRO A 288 -0.24 2.57 1.32
C PRO A 288 -1.12 3.80 1.66
N GLU A 289 -2.31 3.55 2.21
CA GLU A 289 -3.33 4.57 2.56
C GLU A 289 -3.61 4.63 4.09
N ALA A 290 -4.33 5.67 4.55
CA ALA A 290 -4.61 5.91 5.98
C ALA A 290 -5.79 5.10 6.56
N VAL A 291 -5.78 3.78 6.33
CA VAL A 291 -6.86 2.85 6.73
C VAL A 291 -7.06 2.80 8.25
N TYR A 292 -5.98 2.77 9.05
CA TYR A 292 -6.10 2.65 10.51
C TYR A 292 -6.66 3.93 11.14
N GLU A 293 -6.33 5.09 10.59
CA GLU A 293 -6.88 6.37 10.98
C GLU A 293 -8.40 6.39 10.76
N ALA A 294 -8.85 5.90 9.60
CA ALA A 294 -10.28 5.80 9.27
C ALA A 294 -11.03 4.86 10.23
N LEU A 295 -10.48 3.67 10.49
CA LEU A 295 -11.08 2.70 11.40
C LEU A 295 -11.12 3.19 12.84
N TYR A 296 -10.08 3.91 13.29
CA TYR A 296 -10.06 4.49 14.62
C TYR A 296 -11.16 5.56 14.79
N GLU A 297 -11.34 6.43 13.79
CA GLU A 297 -12.40 7.42 13.79
C GLU A 297 -13.79 6.76 13.76
N ALA A 298 -13.99 5.72 12.94
CA ALA A 298 -15.22 4.93 12.89
C ALA A 298 -15.53 4.29 14.26
N ALA A 299 -14.52 3.74 14.93
CA ALA A 299 -14.70 3.14 16.24
C ALA A 299 -15.01 4.19 17.32
N THR A 300 -14.38 5.37 17.30
CA THR A 300 -14.36 6.29 18.45
C THR A 300 -15.27 7.50 18.35
N LYS A 301 -15.64 7.97 17.15
CA LYS A 301 -16.47 9.19 16.98
C LYS A 301 -17.95 8.94 16.91
N PHE A 302 -18.38 7.70 16.74
CA PHE A 302 -19.78 7.35 16.56
C PHE A 302 -20.43 6.93 17.89
N PRO A 303 -21.65 7.42 18.21
CA PRO A 303 -22.39 7.04 19.41
C PRO A 303 -23.13 5.70 19.20
N TRP A 304 -22.37 4.62 19.14
CA TRP A 304 -22.85 3.25 18.95
C TRP A 304 -23.84 2.83 20.05
N SER A 305 -25.05 2.41 19.69
CA SER A 305 -26.08 2.00 20.65
C SER A 305 -26.96 0.84 20.20
N ALA A 306 -26.86 0.41 18.94
CA ALA A 306 -27.62 -0.71 18.40
C ALA A 306 -27.17 -2.07 18.95
N GLU A 307 -28.02 -3.09 18.75
CA GLU A 307 -27.71 -4.50 19.03
C GLU A 307 -26.58 -5.00 18.12
N GLU A 308 -26.64 -4.64 16.84
CA GLU A 308 -25.63 -4.93 15.82
C GLU A 308 -24.84 -3.66 15.51
N LYS A 309 -23.51 -3.70 15.69
CA LYS A 309 -22.61 -2.55 15.49
C LYS A 309 -21.53 -2.93 14.50
N ILE A 310 -21.71 -2.50 13.26
CA ILE A 310 -20.93 -3.01 12.12
C ILE A 310 -20.12 -1.87 11.50
N ILE A 311 -18.83 -2.12 11.30
CA ILE A 311 -17.96 -1.35 10.42
C ILE A 311 -17.74 -2.18 9.15
N ILE A 312 -17.83 -1.54 7.98
CA ILE A 312 -17.44 -2.13 6.70
C ILE A 312 -16.33 -1.27 6.10
N LEU A 313 -15.13 -1.83 6.02
CA LEU A 313 -13.99 -1.28 5.30
C LEU A 313 -14.10 -1.60 3.81
N ILE A 314 -13.98 -0.58 2.96
CA ILE A 314 -14.01 -0.71 1.51
C ILE A 314 -12.82 0.05 0.94
N GLY A 315 -11.94 -0.67 0.24
CA GLY A 315 -10.75 -0.09 -0.38
C GLY A 315 -9.94 -1.15 -1.13
N ASP A 316 -8.91 -0.68 -1.82
CA ASP A 316 -8.04 -1.45 -2.70
C ASP A 316 -6.56 -1.42 -2.24
N ALA A 317 -6.23 -0.60 -1.24
CA ALA A 317 -4.88 -0.37 -0.72
C ALA A 317 -4.71 -0.79 0.77
N PRO A 318 -3.51 -1.26 1.18
CA PRO A 318 -3.21 -1.61 2.56
C PRO A 318 -3.07 -0.35 3.45
N PRO A 319 -3.15 -0.52 4.79
CA PRO A 319 -2.68 0.50 5.73
C PRO A 319 -1.16 0.70 5.62
N HIS A 320 -0.67 1.86 6.05
CA HIS A 320 0.78 2.02 6.26
C HIS A 320 1.35 0.98 7.25
N PRO A 321 2.51 0.36 6.94
CA PRO A 321 3.15 -0.66 7.78
C PRO A 321 3.78 -0.09 9.07
N ARG A 322 3.89 1.25 9.15
CA ARG A 322 4.35 2.00 10.31
C ARG A 322 3.40 3.19 10.53
N PRO A 323 3.06 3.53 11.79
CA PRO A 323 2.29 4.72 12.09
C PRO A 323 2.97 5.97 11.50
N ARG A 324 2.23 6.73 10.69
CA ARG A 324 2.67 8.07 10.24
C ARG A 324 2.15 9.19 11.14
N GLY A 325 1.07 8.91 11.88
CA GLY A 325 0.50 9.77 12.91
C GLY A 325 0.47 9.09 14.28
N SER A 326 -0.44 9.54 15.15
CA SER A 326 -0.58 8.99 16.50
C SER A 326 -1.35 7.67 16.57
N ILE A 327 -2.03 7.28 15.49
CA ILE A 327 -2.91 6.12 15.47
C ILE A 327 -2.10 4.87 15.12
N THR A 328 -2.34 3.80 15.89
CA THR A 328 -1.69 2.51 15.69
C THR A 328 -2.74 1.42 15.50
N LYS A 329 -2.37 0.30 14.87
CA LYS A 329 -3.21 -0.89 14.78
C LYS A 329 -3.75 -1.33 16.15
N ALA A 330 -2.89 -1.32 17.19
CA ALA A 330 -3.28 -1.70 18.54
C ALA A 330 -4.38 -0.78 19.13
N MET A 331 -4.35 0.51 18.81
CA MET A 331 -5.40 1.45 19.22
C MET A 331 -6.73 1.16 18.51
N VAL A 332 -6.69 0.83 17.22
CA VAL A 332 -7.87 0.42 16.44
C VAL A 332 -8.46 -0.86 17.04
N ASP A 333 -7.65 -1.91 17.18
CA ASP A 333 -8.07 -3.20 17.72
C ASP A 333 -8.66 -3.04 19.13
N GLY A 334 -8.03 -2.22 19.97
CA GLY A 334 -8.52 -1.89 21.31
C GLY A 334 -9.88 -1.17 21.28
N ALA A 335 -10.04 -0.15 20.43
CA ALA A 335 -11.28 0.62 20.33
C ALA A 335 -12.45 -0.21 19.79
N VAL A 336 -12.19 -1.05 18.79
CA VAL A 336 -13.14 -2.02 18.21
C VAL A 336 -13.61 -3.01 19.26
N LYS A 337 -12.68 -3.62 19.99
CA LYS A 337 -12.98 -4.60 21.04
C LYS A 337 -13.75 -3.99 22.20
N GLU A 338 -13.32 -2.84 22.71
CA GLU A 338 -13.96 -2.15 23.84
C GLU A 338 -15.44 -1.85 23.57
N ARG A 339 -15.79 -1.55 22.32
CA ARG A 339 -17.16 -1.18 21.91
C ARG A 339 -17.98 -2.35 21.36
N GLY A 340 -17.38 -3.54 21.27
CA GLY A 340 -18.01 -4.74 20.71
C GLY A 340 -18.40 -4.55 19.24
N LEU A 341 -17.54 -3.90 18.45
CA LEU A 341 -17.81 -3.64 17.03
C LEU A 341 -17.41 -4.84 16.20
N LYS A 342 -18.23 -5.17 15.19
CA LYS A 342 -17.88 -6.11 14.14
C LYS A 342 -17.23 -5.36 12.99
N VAL A 343 -16.05 -5.76 12.53
CA VAL A 343 -15.38 -5.15 11.37
C VAL A 343 -15.32 -6.15 10.24
N ASN A 344 -15.99 -5.85 9.12
CA ASN A 344 -15.86 -6.60 7.88
C ASN A 344 -15.06 -5.76 6.89
N ALA A 345 -14.42 -6.42 5.93
CA ALA A 345 -13.68 -5.74 4.87
C ALA A 345 -14.19 -6.23 3.51
N ILE A 346 -14.32 -5.31 2.56
CA ILE A 346 -14.56 -5.56 1.15
C ILE A 346 -13.33 -5.05 0.42
N ILE A 347 -12.53 -5.99 -0.10
CA ILE A 347 -11.36 -5.65 -0.89
C ILE A 347 -11.74 -5.50 -2.37
N LEU A 348 -11.18 -4.47 -2.98
CA LEU A 348 -11.34 -4.13 -4.40
C LEU A 348 -10.05 -4.42 -5.19
N PRO A 349 -10.17 -4.67 -6.51
CA PRO A 349 -9.01 -4.81 -7.40
C PRO A 349 -8.32 -3.44 -7.64
N GLN A 350 -7.06 -3.47 -8.07
CA GLN A 350 -6.23 -2.29 -8.37
C GLN A 350 -6.35 -1.74 -9.81
#